data_AF-A0A4V1IQN6-F1
#
_entry.id   AF-A0A4V1IQN6-F1
#
_cell.length_a   1.000
_cell.length_b   1.000
_cell.length_c   1.000
_cell.angle_alpha   90.00
_cell.angle_beta   90.00
_cell.angle_gamma   90.00
#
_symmetry.space_group_name_H-M   'P 1'
#
loop_
_entity.id
_entity.type
_entity.pdbx_description
1 polymer ?
#
loop_
_entity_poly.entity_id
_entity_poly.type
_entity_poly.pdbx_seq_one_letter_code
_entity_poly.pdbx_strand_id
1 'polypeptide(L)'
;EELQLQVLVLGVACLYAFLQTNWTGPVLSVEPEDLLPEEVREHREELRKRALAALTEDGEEPYSLTQRPGFLLMARTLLVEGSPQLGELKTVHWWKARCLLIQQRILDNPTETLHSSHLMLFKAQSRLPAAEPLNKEVLARFNLETGLAHHWYSQDKDAVAGFTSAEEVSGFKWSLSGALGKRTKFQTFNVAQLVVLAESAADEDAESASTAETVAVTGSKPTNLDLNDDTILETIEFTAPKEGENGKHAGKQGNLKAIDQCILLAFCLNVKNTNPANGLTTEQMLPYVRRVLENANNWMVYTMALLLRSRLESHKSRTVERAALQLQALVDQFPLEESTPAERMLHIFSIMMPPKWELERELGERFVSIGVLRSAFEIFQRLELWEDAISCLQMLEKPKEAEALVRQRLELSPKSPKLHCLLGDLSGNASFYEMAWQLSDGRYPRAMRSLGGYYFKRGEWVKSIESYHRALAINALFENSWFIMGCAAMRAEDWDTAVRAFSRTVSINHENGEAWTYLASVY
;
A
#
# COMPACT_ATOMS: atom_id res chain seq x y z
N GLU A 1 31.53 -13.78 13.12
CA GLU A 1 30.95 -13.99 11.78
C GLU A 1 29.84 -15.04 11.78
N GLU A 2 30.08 -16.32 12.09
CA GLU A 2 29.02 -17.35 12.05
C GLU A 2 27.82 -17.04 12.95
N LEU A 3 28.05 -16.66 14.21
CA LEU A 3 26.98 -16.26 15.13
C LEU A 3 26.21 -15.03 14.62
N GLN A 4 26.91 -14.05 14.01
CA GLN A 4 26.27 -12.86 13.45
C GLN A 4 25.39 -13.23 12.25
N LEU A 5 25.84 -14.17 11.42
CA LEU A 5 25.03 -14.70 10.33
C LEU A 5 23.80 -15.45 10.84
N GLN A 6 23.92 -16.26 11.90
CA GLN A 6 22.79 -16.94 12.51
C GLN A 6 21.75 -15.95 13.07
N VAL A 7 22.19 -14.89 13.76
CA VAL A 7 21.32 -13.82 14.25
C VAL A 7 20.62 -13.10 13.09
N LEU A 8 21.35 -12.78 12.02
CA LEU A 8 20.78 -12.18 10.81
C LEU A 8 19.72 -13.09 10.19
N VAL A 9 20.03 -14.37 9.99
CA VAL A 9 19.11 -15.37 9.40
C VAL A 9 17.87 -15.54 10.28
N LEU A 10 18.01 -15.56 11.60
CA LEU A 10 16.87 -15.64 12.52
C LEU A 10 15.97 -14.40 12.40
N GLY A 11 16.55 -13.20 12.36
CA GLY A 11 15.79 -11.96 12.16
C GLY A 11 15.06 -11.94 10.81
N VAL A 12 15.72 -12.40 9.74
CA VAL A 12 15.14 -12.54 8.41
C VAL A 12 13.99 -13.56 8.41
N ALA A 13 14.17 -14.72 9.07
CA ALA A 13 13.14 -15.74 9.20
C ALA A 13 11.91 -15.21 9.96
N CYS A 14 12.12 -14.46 11.04
CA CYS A 14 11.03 -13.80 11.77
C CYS A 14 10.27 -12.79 10.88
N LEU A 15 10.99 -11.98 10.09
CA LEU A 15 10.38 -11.04 9.17
C LEU A 15 9.53 -11.76 8.10
N TYR A 16 10.06 -12.83 7.50
CA TYR A 16 9.31 -13.64 6.54
C TYR A 16 8.13 -14.36 7.18
N ALA A 17 8.25 -14.84 8.42
CA ALA A 17 7.14 -15.47 9.13
C ALA A 17 5.97 -14.50 9.36
N PHE A 18 6.30 -13.25 9.71
CA PHE A 18 5.33 -12.17 9.81
C PHE A 18 4.66 -11.86 8.46
N LEU A 19 5.46 -11.74 7.39
CA LEU A 19 4.97 -11.47 6.03
C LEU A 19 4.12 -12.62 5.49
N GLN A 20 4.52 -13.87 5.70
CA GLN A 20 3.73 -15.01 5.28
C GLN A 20 2.34 -15.00 5.94
N THR A 21 2.28 -14.67 7.23
CA THR A 21 1.01 -14.61 7.97
C THR A 21 0.09 -13.49 7.47
N ASN A 22 0.65 -12.32 7.14
CA ASN A 22 -0.13 -11.09 6.93
C ASN A 22 -0.22 -10.61 5.46
N TRP A 23 0.65 -11.06 4.55
CA TRP A 23 0.76 -10.60 3.15
C TRP A 23 0.52 -11.67 2.08
N THR A 24 0.86 -12.93 2.34
CA THR A 24 0.83 -13.96 1.27
C THR A 24 0.01 -15.20 1.58
N GLY A 25 0.00 -15.63 2.85
CA GLY A 25 -0.40 -16.97 3.23
C GLY A 25 0.45 -18.07 2.55
N PRO A 26 0.10 -19.35 2.79
CA PRO A 26 -0.79 -19.81 3.86
C PRO A 26 -0.19 -19.56 5.25
N VAL A 27 -1.03 -19.53 6.29
CA VAL A 27 -0.61 -19.21 7.67
C VAL A 27 0.34 -20.30 8.20
N LEU A 28 1.43 -19.87 8.83
CA LEU A 28 2.41 -20.80 9.43
C LEU A 28 1.81 -21.59 10.60
N SER A 29 2.30 -22.81 10.81
CA SER A 29 1.94 -23.58 12.01
C SER A 29 2.66 -23.11 13.28
N VAL A 30 3.83 -22.48 13.13
CA VAL A 30 4.66 -21.98 14.22
C VAL A 30 4.14 -20.65 14.74
N GLU A 31 4.05 -20.52 16.06
CA GLU A 31 3.69 -19.29 16.75
C GLU A 31 4.94 -18.53 17.22
N PRO A 32 4.90 -17.20 17.36
CA PRO A 32 6.07 -16.44 17.81
C PRO A 32 6.51 -16.83 19.23
N GLU A 33 5.59 -17.29 20.08
CA GLU A 33 5.89 -17.73 21.44
C GLU A 33 6.70 -19.04 21.48
N ASP A 34 6.63 -19.87 20.43
CA ASP A 34 7.41 -21.11 20.36
C ASP A 34 8.92 -20.81 20.32
N LEU A 35 9.31 -19.60 19.89
CA LEU A 35 10.69 -19.10 19.90
C LEU A 35 11.14 -18.55 21.27
N LEU A 36 10.22 -18.40 22.22
CA LEU A 36 10.49 -17.87 23.55
C LEU A 36 10.69 -18.99 24.59
N PRO A 37 11.35 -18.71 25.72
CA PRO A 37 11.44 -19.64 26.85
C PRO A 37 10.06 -20.08 27.36
N GLU A 38 9.97 -21.31 27.86
CA GLU A 38 8.69 -21.94 28.26
C GLU A 38 7.93 -21.12 29.29
N GLU A 39 8.64 -20.44 30.20
CA GLU A 39 8.07 -19.64 31.27
C GLU A 39 7.24 -18.45 30.77
N VAL A 40 7.47 -18.00 29.54
CA VAL A 40 6.82 -16.83 28.95
C VAL A 40 5.67 -17.23 28.02
N ARG A 41 5.64 -18.49 27.55
CA ARG A 41 4.68 -18.97 26.52
C ARG A 41 3.22 -18.94 26.95
N GLU A 42 2.94 -19.01 28.24
CA GLU A 42 1.58 -19.03 28.78
C GLU A 42 0.86 -17.66 28.66
N HIS A 43 1.59 -16.58 28.39
CA HIS A 43 1.05 -15.21 28.38
C HIS A 43 0.75 -14.64 26.99
N ARG A 44 0.29 -15.47 26.05
CA ARG A 44 0.11 -15.13 24.61
C ARG A 44 -0.60 -13.80 24.35
N GLU A 45 -1.77 -13.57 24.95
CA GLU A 45 -2.54 -12.33 24.73
C GLU A 45 -1.82 -11.07 25.24
N GLU A 46 -1.18 -11.16 26.42
CA GLU A 46 -0.41 -10.04 26.98
C GLU A 46 0.85 -9.76 26.14
N LEU A 47 1.53 -10.81 25.66
CA LEU A 47 2.67 -10.68 24.76
C LEU A 47 2.26 -10.03 23.43
N ARG A 48 1.14 -10.45 22.84
CA ARG A 48 0.59 -9.85 21.63
C ARG A 48 0.31 -8.36 21.84
N LYS A 49 -0.35 -8.00 22.94
CA LYS A 49 -0.66 -6.60 23.28
C LYS A 49 0.60 -5.76 23.46
N ARG A 50 1.60 -6.28 24.17
CA ARG A 50 2.90 -5.61 24.35
C ARG A 50 3.67 -5.50 23.04
N ALA A 51 3.59 -6.50 22.17
CA ALA A 51 4.23 -6.45 20.86
C ALA A 51 3.65 -5.35 19.98
N LEU A 52 2.32 -5.20 19.94
CA LEU A 52 1.68 -4.09 19.24
C LEU A 52 2.11 -2.73 19.83
N ALA A 53 2.08 -2.59 21.15
CA ALA A 53 2.50 -1.36 21.82
C ALA A 53 3.98 -1.01 21.59
N ALA A 54 4.86 -2.01 21.46
CA ALA A 54 6.28 -1.81 21.17
C ALA A 54 6.55 -1.46 19.69
N LEU A 55 5.59 -1.73 18.80
CA LEU A 55 5.67 -1.42 17.37
C LEU A 55 5.04 -0.05 17.03
N THR A 56 4.35 0.59 17.98
CA THR A 56 3.87 1.97 17.89
C THR A 56 5.06 2.92 17.72
N GLU A 57 4.94 3.87 16.80
CA GLU A 57 5.96 4.92 16.57
C GLU A 57 5.25 6.26 16.38
N ASP A 58 5.83 7.35 16.92
CA ASP A 58 5.26 8.72 16.86
C ASP A 58 3.78 8.83 17.29
N GLY A 59 3.30 7.90 18.13
CA GLY A 59 1.90 7.85 18.58
C GLY A 59 0.92 7.19 17.60
N GLU A 60 1.39 6.71 16.45
CA GLU A 60 0.61 5.92 15.49
C GLU A 60 0.69 4.44 15.87
N GLU A 61 -0.46 3.81 16.08
CA GLU A 61 -0.54 2.41 16.50
C GLU A 61 -0.62 1.47 15.29
N PRO A 62 -0.11 0.23 15.41
CA PRO A 62 -0.34 -0.79 14.41
C PRO A 62 -1.83 -1.19 14.34
N TYR A 63 -2.25 -1.68 13.17
CA TYR A 63 -3.57 -2.26 13.00
C TYR A 63 -3.87 -3.32 14.08
N SER A 64 -4.95 -3.11 14.82
CA SER A 64 -5.26 -3.89 16.03
C SER A 64 -5.40 -5.40 15.80
N LEU A 65 -5.84 -5.83 14.61
CA LEU A 65 -5.97 -7.24 14.24
C LEU A 65 -4.76 -7.80 13.48
N THR A 66 -3.63 -7.08 13.45
CA THR A 66 -2.38 -7.63 12.93
C THR A 66 -2.07 -8.97 13.60
N GLN A 67 -1.85 -10.00 12.77
CA GLN A 67 -1.64 -11.36 13.26
C GLN A 67 -0.18 -11.58 13.62
N ARG A 68 0.06 -12.25 14.75
CA ARG A 68 1.39 -12.63 15.24
C ARG A 68 2.44 -11.50 15.21
N PRO A 69 2.15 -10.32 15.80
CA PRO A 69 3.06 -9.17 15.80
C PRO A 69 4.41 -9.47 16.49
N GLY A 70 4.48 -10.50 17.34
CA GLY A 70 5.72 -10.97 17.95
C GLY A 70 6.82 -11.29 16.94
N PHE A 71 6.48 -11.85 15.77
CA PHE A 71 7.46 -12.11 14.71
C PHE A 71 8.11 -10.82 14.19
N LEU A 72 7.31 -9.76 13.96
CA LEU A 72 7.85 -8.48 13.53
C LEU A 72 8.66 -7.80 14.64
N LEU A 73 8.21 -7.88 15.89
CA LEU A 73 8.97 -7.34 17.01
C LEU A 73 10.34 -8.02 17.14
N MET A 74 10.40 -9.35 17.06
CA MET A 74 11.67 -10.09 17.07
C MET A 74 12.55 -9.70 15.88
N ALA A 75 11.97 -9.57 14.67
CA ALA A 75 12.71 -9.10 13.50
C ALA A 75 13.27 -7.67 13.73
N ARG A 76 12.49 -6.76 14.31
CA ARG A 76 12.93 -5.39 14.64
C ARG A 76 14.07 -5.41 15.66
N THR A 77 13.94 -6.17 16.74
CA THR A 77 15.00 -6.27 17.76
C THR A 77 16.29 -6.84 17.18
N LEU A 78 16.21 -7.89 16.35
CA LEU A 78 17.41 -8.53 15.80
C LEU A 78 18.05 -7.71 14.66
N LEU A 79 17.24 -7.16 13.74
CA LEU A 79 17.73 -6.50 12.52
C LEU A 79 17.95 -5.00 12.68
N VAL A 80 17.21 -4.33 13.56
CA VAL A 80 17.24 -2.87 13.72
C VAL A 80 18.04 -2.49 14.96
N GLU A 81 17.64 -2.96 16.14
CA GLU A 81 18.28 -2.65 17.42
C GLU A 81 19.61 -3.40 17.58
N GLY A 82 19.64 -4.67 17.17
CA GLY A 82 20.82 -5.53 17.14
C GLY A 82 21.80 -5.24 15.99
N SER A 83 21.48 -4.27 15.12
CA SER A 83 22.31 -3.91 13.95
C SER A 83 23.77 -3.60 14.30
N PRO A 84 24.11 -2.88 15.39
CA PRO A 84 25.51 -2.64 15.78
C PRO A 84 26.31 -3.92 16.04
N GLN A 85 25.66 -4.98 16.52
CA GLN A 85 26.29 -6.27 16.85
C GLN A 85 26.48 -7.15 15.60
N LEU A 86 25.75 -6.88 14.52
CA LEU A 86 25.86 -7.60 13.25
C LEU A 86 27.08 -7.19 12.40
N GLY A 87 27.82 -6.14 12.80
CA GLY A 87 29.15 -5.83 12.28
C GLY A 87 29.22 -5.48 10.79
N GLU A 88 30.19 -6.07 10.08
CA GLU A 88 30.54 -5.81 8.66
C GLU A 88 29.67 -6.58 7.63
N LEU A 89 28.62 -7.28 8.07
CA LEU A 89 27.73 -7.99 7.15
C LEU A 89 27.07 -7.01 6.17
N LYS A 90 27.37 -7.19 4.88
CA LYS A 90 27.08 -6.22 3.81
C LYS A 90 25.58 -5.92 3.64
N THR A 91 24.70 -6.88 3.95
CA THR A 91 23.24 -6.77 3.72
C THR A 91 22.43 -6.31 4.94
N VAL A 92 23.06 -6.09 6.11
CA VAL A 92 22.34 -5.74 7.35
C VAL A 92 21.49 -4.49 7.19
N HIS A 93 22.03 -3.46 6.55
CA HIS A 93 21.33 -2.19 6.35
C HIS A 93 20.10 -2.35 5.45
N TRP A 94 20.19 -3.24 4.46
CA TRP A 94 19.09 -3.53 3.57
C TRP A 94 17.96 -4.29 4.28
N TRP A 95 18.31 -5.29 5.09
CA TRP A 95 17.34 -6.00 5.93
C TRP A 95 16.71 -5.10 7.00
N LYS A 96 17.49 -4.20 7.58
CA LYS A 96 17.00 -3.15 8.48
C LYS A 96 15.97 -2.26 7.77
N ALA A 97 16.27 -1.79 6.55
CA ALA A 97 15.34 -0.98 5.77
C ALA A 97 14.03 -1.72 5.48
N ARG A 98 14.11 -2.99 5.04
CA ARG A 98 12.93 -3.86 4.84
C ARG A 98 12.09 -3.98 6.10
N CYS A 99 12.70 -4.24 7.25
CA CYS A 99 11.99 -4.37 8.52
C CYS A 99 11.26 -3.08 8.91
N LEU A 100 11.92 -1.92 8.78
CA LEU A 100 11.32 -0.62 9.10
C LEU A 100 10.18 -0.27 8.14
N LEU A 101 10.31 -0.57 6.84
CA LEU A 101 9.23 -0.36 5.89
C LEU A 101 8.01 -1.23 6.23
N ILE A 102 8.20 -2.49 6.61
CA ILE A 102 7.10 -3.35 7.02
C ILE A 102 6.44 -2.85 8.31
N GLN A 103 7.22 -2.37 9.30
CA GLN A 103 6.66 -1.70 10.47
C GLN A 103 5.83 -0.47 10.06
N GLN A 104 6.34 0.39 9.19
CA GLN A 104 5.60 1.56 8.72
C GLN A 104 4.27 1.18 8.05
N ARG A 105 4.22 0.05 7.34
CA ARG A 105 3.05 -0.40 6.58
C ARG A 105 1.95 -1.04 7.41
N ILE A 106 2.19 -1.30 8.70
CA ILE A 106 1.13 -1.77 9.62
C ILE A 106 0.56 -0.66 10.49
N LEU A 107 1.17 0.53 10.50
CA LEU A 107 0.68 1.69 11.23
C LEU A 107 -0.47 2.36 10.49
N ASP A 108 -1.39 2.98 11.24
CA ASP A 108 -2.53 3.72 10.68
C ASP A 108 -2.10 4.87 9.76
N ASN A 109 -0.98 5.56 10.05
CA ASN A 109 -0.45 6.66 9.25
C ASN A 109 1.10 6.64 9.13
N PRO A 110 1.67 7.33 8.12
CA PRO A 110 3.11 7.57 8.02
C PRO A 110 3.70 8.27 9.26
N THR A 111 4.87 7.83 9.70
CA THR A 111 5.60 8.37 10.86
C THR A 111 6.92 9.00 10.43
N GLU A 112 7.32 10.09 11.10
CA GLU A 112 8.54 10.85 10.75
C GLU A 112 9.79 10.09 11.19
N THR A 113 9.75 9.42 12.34
CA THR A 113 10.88 8.66 12.89
C THR A 113 11.25 7.47 12.00
N LEU A 114 10.27 6.71 11.49
CA LEU A 114 10.55 5.61 10.55
C LEU A 114 10.97 6.15 9.18
N HIS A 115 10.32 7.20 8.68
CA HIS A 115 10.67 7.83 7.40
C HIS A 115 12.13 8.30 7.38
N SER A 116 12.52 9.10 8.36
CA SER A 116 13.89 9.62 8.47
C SER A 116 14.92 8.50 8.61
N SER A 117 14.65 7.50 9.46
CA SER A 117 15.50 6.33 9.65
C SER A 117 15.68 5.54 8.34
N HIS A 118 14.60 5.35 7.60
CA HIS A 118 14.59 4.64 6.33
C HIS A 118 15.38 5.40 5.25
N LEU A 119 15.17 6.71 5.12
CA LEU A 119 15.91 7.54 4.16
C LEU A 119 17.41 7.60 4.47
N MET A 120 17.80 7.66 5.74
CA MET A 120 19.21 7.64 6.13
C MET A 120 19.91 6.35 5.68
N LEU A 121 19.22 5.21 5.74
CA LEU A 121 19.80 3.92 5.33
C LEU A 121 20.08 3.87 3.83
N PHE A 122 19.22 4.43 3.00
CA PHE A 122 19.45 4.48 1.55
C PHE A 122 20.49 5.51 1.14
N LYS A 123 20.57 6.66 1.83
CA LYS A 123 21.65 7.63 1.62
C LYS A 123 23.02 7.08 2.01
N ALA A 124 23.09 6.18 2.99
CA ALA A 124 24.31 5.50 3.42
C ALA A 124 24.74 4.36 2.47
N GLN A 125 24.29 4.37 1.21
CA GLN A 125 24.48 3.39 0.11
C GLN A 125 25.93 2.92 -0.14
N SER A 126 26.92 3.48 0.55
CA SER A 126 28.34 3.14 0.46
C SER A 126 28.72 1.74 0.99
N ARG A 127 27.75 0.88 1.36
CA ARG A 127 28.01 -0.44 1.97
C ARG A 127 27.60 -1.66 1.14
N LEU A 128 26.83 -1.50 0.06
CA LEU A 128 26.68 -2.60 -0.90
C LEU A 128 27.94 -2.63 -1.77
N PRO A 129 28.63 -3.79 -1.87
CA PRO A 129 29.91 -3.87 -2.55
C PRO A 129 29.75 -3.48 -4.02
N ALA A 130 30.74 -2.74 -4.55
CA ALA A 130 30.84 -2.45 -5.97
C ALA A 130 30.77 -3.76 -6.77
N ALA A 131 29.74 -3.84 -7.60
CA ALA A 131 29.38 -4.70 -8.74
C ALA A 131 30.22 -5.93 -9.20
N GLU A 132 31.13 -6.53 -8.43
CA GLU A 132 31.86 -7.73 -8.88
C GLU A 132 31.88 -8.89 -7.86
N PRO A 133 31.37 -10.08 -8.24
CA PRO A 133 30.21 -10.30 -9.09
C PRO A 133 28.99 -10.44 -8.17
N LEU A 134 28.44 -9.32 -7.72
CA LEU A 134 27.07 -9.37 -7.19
C LEU A 134 26.16 -9.63 -8.39
N ASN A 135 25.31 -10.66 -8.31
CA ASN A 135 24.35 -10.97 -9.35
C ASN A 135 23.58 -9.68 -9.72
N LYS A 136 23.56 -9.31 -11.02
CA LYS A 136 22.85 -8.12 -11.55
C LYS A 136 21.42 -8.03 -11.02
N GLU A 137 20.76 -9.18 -10.83
CA GLU A 137 19.42 -9.27 -10.26
C GLU A 137 19.33 -8.72 -8.82
N VAL A 138 20.32 -8.99 -7.97
CA VAL A 138 20.34 -8.51 -6.58
C VAL A 138 20.46 -7.00 -6.54
N LEU A 139 21.30 -6.43 -7.39
CA LEU A 139 21.47 -4.98 -7.49
C LEU A 139 20.21 -4.31 -8.09
N ALA A 140 19.59 -4.91 -9.10
CA ALA A 140 18.31 -4.45 -9.64
C ALA A 140 17.21 -4.45 -8.58
N ARG A 141 17.10 -5.52 -7.77
CA ARG A 141 16.17 -5.59 -6.62
C ARG A 141 16.42 -4.50 -5.60
N PHE A 142 17.69 -4.25 -5.25
CA PHE A 142 18.04 -3.20 -4.30
C PHE A 142 17.63 -1.81 -4.79
N ASN A 143 17.95 -1.46 -6.04
CA ASN A 143 17.57 -0.19 -6.65
C ASN A 143 16.05 -0.04 -6.75
N LEU A 144 15.35 -1.11 -7.16
CA LEU A 144 13.90 -1.13 -7.23
C LEU A 144 13.25 -0.93 -5.86
N GLU A 145 13.71 -1.64 -4.84
CA GLU A 145 13.21 -1.51 -3.46
C GLU A 145 13.46 -0.10 -2.91
N THR A 146 14.60 0.50 -3.23
CA THR A 146 14.92 1.90 -2.90
C THR A 146 13.95 2.86 -3.61
N GLY A 147 13.64 2.62 -4.88
CA GLY A 147 12.64 3.42 -5.61
C GLY A 147 11.23 3.28 -5.02
N LEU A 148 10.81 2.06 -4.69
CA LEU A 148 9.50 1.77 -4.10
C LEU A 148 9.34 2.38 -2.70
N ALA A 149 10.42 2.41 -1.93
CA ALA A 149 10.49 3.11 -0.66
C ALA A 149 10.18 4.61 -0.83
N HIS A 150 10.88 5.29 -1.75
CA HIS A 150 10.62 6.71 -2.03
C HIS A 150 9.20 6.94 -2.58
N HIS A 151 8.72 6.03 -3.45
CA HIS A 151 7.36 6.06 -4.00
C HIS A 151 6.30 6.01 -2.90
N TRP A 152 6.50 5.16 -1.88
CA TRP A 152 5.57 5.05 -0.74
C TRP A 152 5.45 6.35 0.06
N TYR A 153 6.54 7.10 0.17
CA TYR A 153 6.56 8.41 0.85
C TYR A 153 6.29 9.59 -0.10
N SER A 154 5.72 9.34 -1.28
CA SER A 154 5.40 10.36 -2.28
C SER A 154 6.60 11.20 -2.74
N GLN A 155 7.80 10.61 -2.78
CA GLN A 155 9.03 11.22 -3.28
C GLN A 155 9.31 10.76 -4.71
N ASP A 156 8.43 11.14 -5.64
CA ASP A 156 8.39 10.53 -6.98
C ASP A 156 9.66 10.76 -7.82
N LYS A 157 10.39 11.87 -7.60
CA LYS A 157 11.66 12.14 -8.28
C LYS A 157 12.73 11.09 -7.94
N ASP A 158 12.87 10.81 -6.64
CA ASP A 158 13.85 9.83 -6.14
C ASP A 158 13.37 8.40 -6.43
N ALA A 159 12.04 8.18 -6.44
CA ALA A 159 11.45 6.92 -6.86
C ALA A 159 11.83 6.54 -8.29
N VAL A 160 11.64 7.48 -9.25
CA VAL A 160 12.01 7.29 -10.65
C VAL A 160 13.51 7.03 -10.80
N ALA A 161 14.36 7.77 -10.07
CA ALA A 161 15.81 7.52 -10.10
C ALA A 161 16.16 6.08 -9.70
N GLY A 162 15.50 5.54 -8.66
CA GLY A 162 15.64 4.14 -8.26
C GLY A 162 15.15 3.15 -9.33
N PHE A 163 14.00 3.41 -9.95
CA PHE A 163 13.45 2.56 -11.00
C PHE A 163 14.32 2.53 -12.26
N THR A 164 14.80 3.69 -12.71
CA THR A 164 15.74 3.80 -13.83
C THR A 164 17.06 3.10 -13.52
N SER A 165 17.58 3.23 -12.30
CA SER A 165 18.79 2.51 -11.88
C SER A 165 18.59 0.99 -11.86
N ALA A 166 17.38 0.50 -11.55
CA ALA A 166 17.05 -0.92 -11.62
C ALA A 166 16.95 -1.41 -13.08
N GLU A 167 16.33 -0.62 -13.96
CA GLU A 167 16.22 -0.86 -15.41
C GLU A 167 17.60 -0.97 -16.07
N GLU A 168 18.49 -0.01 -15.79
CA GLU A 168 19.85 0.02 -16.33
C GLU A 168 20.66 -1.20 -15.92
N VAL A 169 20.59 -1.58 -14.64
CA VAL A 169 21.33 -2.73 -14.08
C VAL A 169 20.80 -4.06 -14.60
N SER A 170 19.48 -4.22 -14.73
CA SER A 170 18.90 -5.46 -15.29
C SER A 170 19.08 -5.56 -16.81
N GLY A 171 19.39 -4.44 -17.47
CA GLY A 171 19.46 -4.35 -18.93
C GLY A 171 18.08 -4.42 -19.59
N PHE A 172 17.02 -4.21 -18.81
CA PHE A 172 15.64 -4.18 -19.29
C PHE A 172 15.43 -3.02 -20.23
N LYS A 173 14.80 -3.27 -21.38
CA LYS A 173 14.49 -2.23 -22.36
C LYS A 173 13.00 -2.19 -22.58
N TRP A 174 12.40 -1.03 -22.34
CA TRP A 174 10.97 -0.85 -22.57
C TRP A 174 10.64 0.54 -23.13
N SER A 175 9.47 0.64 -23.76
CA SER A 175 8.93 1.91 -24.24
C SER A 175 7.41 1.84 -24.31
N LEU A 176 6.74 2.95 -24.00
CA LEU A 176 5.31 3.12 -24.25
C LEU A 176 5.11 3.63 -25.68
N SER A 177 4.37 2.88 -26.49
CA SER A 177 4.13 3.16 -27.91
C SER A 177 2.64 3.06 -28.24
N GLY A 178 2.29 3.31 -29.51
CA GLY A 178 0.94 3.14 -30.06
C GLY A 178 0.89 2.04 -31.12
N ALA A 179 -0.12 1.19 -31.07
CA ALA A 179 -0.41 0.19 -32.08
C ALA A 179 -1.89 0.18 -32.46
N LEU A 180 -2.19 -0.16 -33.72
CA LEU A 180 -3.57 -0.27 -34.18
C LEU A 180 -4.22 -1.53 -33.59
N GLY A 181 -5.39 -1.39 -33.00
CA GLY A 181 -6.15 -2.52 -32.47
C GLY A 181 -7.64 -2.26 -32.28
N LYS A 182 -8.35 -3.31 -31.88
CA LYS A 182 -9.79 -3.31 -31.60
C LYS A 182 -10.05 -3.61 -30.14
N ARG A 183 -11.10 -2.99 -29.58
CA ARG A 183 -11.54 -3.21 -28.19
C ARG A 183 -12.90 -3.88 -28.09
N THR A 184 -13.66 -3.92 -29.18
CA THR A 184 -15.01 -4.50 -29.19
C THR A 184 -15.14 -5.53 -30.32
N LYS A 185 -15.97 -6.55 -30.06
CA LYS A 185 -16.21 -7.68 -30.97
C LYS A 185 -16.80 -7.24 -32.31
N PHE A 186 -17.56 -6.15 -32.31
CA PHE A 186 -18.25 -5.62 -33.50
C PHE A 186 -17.51 -4.47 -34.20
N GLN A 187 -16.31 -4.11 -33.74
CA GLN A 187 -15.52 -3.03 -34.34
C GLN A 187 -15.02 -3.42 -35.74
N THR A 188 -15.37 -2.65 -36.77
CA THR A 188 -14.94 -2.94 -38.15
C THR A 188 -13.57 -2.36 -38.49
N PHE A 189 -13.18 -1.23 -37.88
CA PHE A 189 -11.91 -0.53 -38.11
C PHE A 189 -10.96 -0.66 -36.89
N ASN A 190 -9.68 -0.35 -37.05
CA ASN A 190 -8.71 -0.33 -35.95
C ASN A 190 -8.46 1.10 -35.48
N VAL A 191 -8.23 1.29 -34.19
CA VAL A 191 -7.88 2.59 -33.58
C VAL A 191 -6.53 2.46 -32.90
N ALA A 192 -5.78 3.56 -32.84
CA ALA A 192 -4.54 3.60 -32.06
C ALA A 192 -4.82 3.29 -30.58
N GLN A 193 -4.09 2.33 -30.03
CA GLN A 193 -4.14 1.92 -28.63
C GLN A 193 -2.72 1.98 -28.07
N LEU A 194 -2.59 2.35 -26.80
CA LEU A 194 -1.30 2.31 -26.13
C LEU A 194 -0.85 0.86 -25.91
N VAL A 195 0.44 0.61 -26.11
CA VAL A 195 1.08 -0.69 -25.89
C VAL A 195 2.46 -0.48 -25.27
N VAL A 196 2.83 -1.34 -24.33
CA VAL A 196 4.21 -1.41 -23.84
C VAL A 196 4.97 -2.41 -24.70
N LEU A 197 6.05 -1.94 -25.33
CA LEU A 197 7.04 -2.78 -25.99
C LEU A 197 8.18 -3.00 -25.01
N ALA A 198 8.41 -4.23 -24.58
CA ALA A 198 9.35 -4.54 -23.51
C ALA A 198 10.09 -5.86 -23.75
N GLU A 199 11.40 -5.86 -23.48
CA GLU A 199 12.31 -7.00 -23.63
C GLU A 199 13.32 -7.03 -22.47
N SER A 200 13.48 -8.22 -21.88
CA SER A 200 14.54 -8.51 -20.92
C SER A 200 15.88 -8.71 -21.61
N ALA A 201 16.98 -8.39 -20.93
CA ALA A 201 18.32 -8.73 -21.41
C ALA A 201 18.49 -10.25 -21.56
N ALA A 202 19.12 -10.68 -22.65
CA ALA A 202 19.48 -12.09 -22.88
C ALA A 202 20.47 -12.56 -21.80
N ASP A 203 20.33 -13.80 -21.36
CA ASP A 203 21.28 -14.41 -20.43
C ASP A 203 22.56 -14.80 -21.18
N GLU A 204 23.68 -14.17 -20.84
CA GLU A 204 25.01 -14.57 -21.33
C GLU A 204 25.47 -15.90 -20.69
N ASP A 205 24.83 -16.34 -19.59
CA ASP A 205 25.21 -17.50 -18.77
C ASP A 205 24.31 -18.74 -18.94
N ALA A 206 23.43 -18.78 -19.94
CA ALA A 206 22.47 -19.88 -20.11
C ALA A 206 23.14 -21.26 -20.36
N GLU A 207 24.44 -21.31 -20.66
CA GLU A 207 25.21 -22.57 -20.78
C GLU A 207 25.78 -23.09 -19.44
N SER A 208 25.77 -22.31 -18.36
CA SER A 208 26.38 -22.71 -17.07
C SER A 208 25.40 -22.83 -15.89
N ALA A 209 24.14 -22.38 -16.07
CA ALA A 209 23.10 -22.45 -15.04
C ALA A 209 22.14 -23.64 -15.21
N SER A 210 22.65 -24.86 -15.37
CA SER A 210 21.82 -26.09 -15.37
C SER A 210 21.48 -26.62 -13.96
N THR A 211 21.75 -25.84 -12.90
CA THR A 211 21.41 -26.21 -11.51
C THR A 211 20.77 -25.10 -10.67
N ALA A 212 20.48 -23.93 -11.26
CA ALA A 212 19.53 -23.01 -10.64
C ALA A 212 18.17 -23.33 -11.24
N GLU A 213 17.33 -24.04 -10.49
CA GLU A 213 15.95 -24.31 -10.86
C GLU A 213 15.30 -23.00 -11.35
N THR A 214 15.14 -22.88 -12.67
CA THR A 214 14.01 -22.15 -13.21
C THR A 214 12.81 -22.89 -12.64
N VAL A 215 12.31 -22.41 -11.50
CA VAL A 215 11.01 -22.80 -10.99
C VAL A 215 10.03 -22.27 -12.03
N ALA A 216 9.85 -23.06 -13.10
CA ALA A 216 8.65 -23.00 -13.89
C ALA A 216 7.51 -23.00 -12.88
N VAL A 217 6.56 -22.07 -13.04
CA VAL A 217 5.35 -21.99 -12.24
C VAL A 217 4.68 -23.36 -12.29
N THR A 218 5.01 -24.20 -11.32
CA THR A 218 4.50 -25.57 -11.12
C THR A 218 3.30 -25.54 -10.19
N GLY A 219 3.03 -24.39 -9.55
CA GLY A 219 1.82 -24.08 -8.81
C GLY A 219 0.69 -23.53 -9.69
N SER A 220 -0.54 -23.67 -9.20
CA SER A 220 -1.71 -23.02 -9.79
C SER A 220 -1.53 -21.51 -9.73
N LYS A 221 -1.73 -20.82 -10.85
CA LYS A 221 -1.72 -19.35 -10.90
C LYS A 221 -3.00 -18.80 -10.22
N PRO A 222 -2.95 -17.61 -9.60
CA PRO A 222 -4.13 -16.90 -9.14
C PRO A 222 -5.23 -16.88 -10.21
N THR A 223 -6.48 -17.02 -9.79
CA THR A 223 -7.60 -17.04 -10.73
C THR A 223 -7.73 -15.69 -11.45
N ASN A 224 -7.68 -15.72 -12.78
CA ASN A 224 -7.95 -14.58 -13.65
C ASN A 224 -9.38 -14.69 -14.18
N LEU A 225 -10.25 -13.77 -13.78
CA LEU A 225 -11.65 -13.78 -14.19
C LEU A 225 -11.83 -13.16 -15.57
N ASP A 226 -12.57 -13.86 -16.42
CA ASP A 226 -13.01 -13.35 -17.72
C ASP A 226 -14.06 -12.25 -17.52
N LEU A 227 -14.04 -11.25 -18.40
CA LEU A 227 -15.02 -10.17 -18.45
C LEU A 227 -16.41 -10.69 -18.85
N ASN A 228 -16.48 -11.66 -19.77
CA ASN A 228 -17.73 -12.24 -20.27
C ASN A 228 -18.74 -11.19 -20.79
N ASP A 229 -18.27 -10.05 -21.30
CA ASP A 229 -19.12 -9.01 -21.89
C ASP A 229 -19.44 -9.35 -23.36
N ASP A 230 -20.69 -9.16 -23.77
CA ASP A 230 -21.16 -9.49 -25.13
C ASP A 230 -20.57 -8.61 -26.22
N THR A 231 -19.95 -7.48 -25.85
CA THR A 231 -19.53 -6.44 -26.78
C THR A 231 -18.04 -6.10 -26.69
N ILE A 232 -17.46 -6.09 -25.48
CA ILE A 232 -16.06 -5.76 -25.23
C ILE A 232 -15.20 -7.03 -25.36
N LEU A 233 -13.99 -6.88 -25.92
CA LEU A 233 -13.01 -7.96 -25.96
C LEU A 233 -12.29 -8.10 -24.62
N GLU A 234 -11.94 -9.33 -24.23
CA GLU A 234 -11.14 -9.62 -23.04
C GLU A 234 -9.78 -8.91 -23.06
N THR A 235 -9.15 -8.95 -24.24
CA THR A 235 -7.87 -8.31 -24.53
C THR A 235 -7.97 -7.53 -25.83
N ILE A 236 -7.20 -6.45 -25.96
CA ILE A 236 -7.13 -5.70 -27.22
C ILE A 236 -6.56 -6.61 -28.29
N GLU A 237 -7.28 -6.72 -29.41
CA GLU A 237 -6.79 -7.42 -30.59
C GLU A 237 -5.98 -6.45 -31.44
N PHE A 238 -4.66 -6.57 -31.40
CA PHE A 238 -3.75 -5.74 -32.20
C PHE A 238 -3.61 -6.29 -33.63
N THR A 239 -3.38 -5.39 -34.59
CA THR A 239 -3.09 -5.79 -35.97
C THR A 239 -1.83 -6.64 -36.04
N ALA A 240 -1.93 -7.76 -36.76
CA ALA A 240 -0.79 -8.61 -37.06
C ALA A 240 0.31 -7.80 -37.81
N PRO A 241 1.58 -8.14 -37.58
CA PRO A 241 2.68 -7.53 -38.31
C PRO A 241 2.55 -7.79 -39.83
N LYS A 242 2.87 -6.80 -40.65
CA LYS A 242 2.97 -6.99 -42.10
C LYS A 242 4.18 -7.89 -42.39
N GLU A 243 4.02 -8.86 -43.29
CA GLU A 243 5.12 -9.73 -43.73
C GLU A 243 6.29 -8.88 -44.25
N GLY A 244 7.48 -9.05 -43.64
CA GLY A 244 8.70 -8.33 -44.00
C GLY A 244 9.09 -7.15 -43.10
N GLU A 245 8.26 -6.73 -42.15
CA GLU A 245 8.65 -5.73 -41.13
C GLU A 245 9.37 -6.41 -39.96
N ASN A 246 10.71 -6.39 -39.97
CA ASN A 246 11.56 -6.75 -38.83
C ASN A 246 11.54 -5.63 -37.77
N GLY A 247 10.42 -5.50 -37.06
CA GLY A 247 10.21 -4.54 -35.98
C GLY A 247 9.55 -5.17 -34.76
N LYS A 248 9.67 -4.50 -33.60
CA LYS A 248 8.99 -4.90 -32.37
C LYS A 248 7.50 -4.67 -32.52
N HIS A 249 6.72 -5.74 -32.60
CA HIS A 249 5.29 -5.66 -32.87
C HIS A 249 4.46 -5.95 -31.62
N ALA A 250 3.39 -5.17 -31.43
CA ALA A 250 2.47 -5.31 -30.30
C ALA A 250 1.93 -6.73 -30.10
N GLY A 251 1.77 -7.50 -31.19
CA GLY A 251 1.19 -8.85 -31.17
C GLY A 251 2.17 -10.02 -30.99
N LYS A 252 3.49 -9.80 -30.93
CA LYS A 252 4.48 -10.87 -30.71
C LYS A 252 5.65 -10.35 -29.86
N GLN A 253 5.53 -10.47 -28.54
CA GLN A 253 6.60 -10.16 -27.59
C GLN A 253 6.99 -11.40 -26.80
N GLY A 254 8.27 -11.53 -26.46
CA GLY A 254 8.77 -12.61 -25.62
C GLY A 254 8.35 -12.46 -24.15
N ASN A 255 8.61 -13.48 -23.35
CA ASN A 255 8.39 -13.40 -21.90
C ASN A 255 9.44 -12.48 -21.22
N LEU A 256 9.07 -11.83 -20.11
CA LEU A 256 9.95 -10.94 -19.35
C LEU A 256 10.44 -11.63 -18.07
N LYS A 257 11.68 -11.40 -17.65
CA LYS A 257 12.16 -11.82 -16.33
C LYS A 257 11.25 -11.25 -15.22
N ALA A 258 11.07 -11.99 -14.13
CA ALA A 258 10.17 -11.58 -13.05
C ALA A 258 10.58 -10.23 -12.43
N ILE A 259 11.89 -9.95 -12.30
CA ILE A 259 12.39 -8.65 -11.84
C ILE A 259 12.00 -7.50 -12.80
N ASP A 260 12.06 -7.73 -14.11
CA ASP A 260 11.68 -6.73 -15.11
C ASP A 260 10.17 -6.47 -15.12
N GLN A 261 9.37 -7.50 -14.84
CA GLN A 261 7.93 -7.33 -14.59
C GLN A 261 7.69 -6.46 -13.34
N CYS A 262 8.47 -6.64 -12.26
CA CYS A 262 8.37 -5.78 -11.07
C CYS A 262 8.73 -4.33 -11.39
N ILE A 263 9.82 -4.10 -12.15
CA ILE A 263 10.24 -2.76 -12.61
C ILE A 263 9.10 -2.10 -13.42
N LEU A 264 8.49 -2.85 -14.34
CA LEU A 264 7.40 -2.34 -15.17
C LEU A 264 6.15 -1.97 -14.34
N LEU A 265 5.80 -2.77 -13.33
CA LEU A 265 4.71 -2.44 -12.40
C LEU A 265 5.05 -1.23 -11.51
N ALA A 266 6.32 -1.03 -11.15
CA ALA A 266 6.76 0.16 -10.41
C ALA A 266 6.63 1.43 -11.24
N PHE A 267 7.02 1.42 -12.52
CA PHE A 267 6.75 2.53 -13.45
C PHE A 267 5.25 2.78 -13.63
N CYS A 268 4.44 1.71 -13.70
CA CYS A 268 2.98 1.83 -13.73
C CYS A 268 2.44 2.58 -12.51
N LEU A 269 2.88 2.21 -11.30
CA LEU A 269 2.50 2.89 -10.05
C LEU A 269 2.97 4.35 -10.02
N ASN A 270 4.13 4.66 -10.61
CA ASN A 270 4.62 6.04 -10.68
C ASN A 270 3.76 6.93 -11.60
N VAL A 271 3.20 6.38 -12.68
CA VAL A 271 2.25 7.11 -13.54
C VAL A 271 1.04 7.57 -12.72
N LYS A 272 0.56 6.74 -11.77
CA LYS A 272 -0.55 7.09 -10.88
C LYS A 272 -0.24 8.29 -9.99
N ASN A 273 0.97 8.36 -9.44
CA ASN A 273 1.35 9.42 -8.50
C ASN A 273 1.65 10.76 -9.21
N THR A 274 2.16 10.71 -10.44
CA THR A 274 2.64 11.90 -11.16
C THR A 274 1.59 12.48 -12.13
N ASN A 275 0.38 11.93 -12.16
CA ASN A 275 -0.70 12.39 -13.03
C ASN A 275 -2.03 12.53 -12.28
N PRO A 276 -2.90 13.47 -12.69
CA PRO A 276 -4.23 13.62 -12.09
C PRO A 276 -5.05 12.32 -12.17
N ALA A 277 -5.91 12.09 -11.18
CA ALA A 277 -6.83 10.96 -11.15
C ALA A 277 -7.97 11.14 -12.18
N ASN A 278 -7.71 10.86 -13.46
CA ASN A 278 -8.67 10.91 -14.54
C ASN A 278 -8.57 9.69 -15.47
N GLY A 279 -9.47 9.59 -16.45
CA GLY A 279 -9.52 8.46 -17.37
C GLY A 279 -8.27 8.29 -18.26
N LEU A 280 -7.51 9.36 -18.52
CA LEU A 280 -6.29 9.28 -19.32
C LEU A 280 -5.18 8.53 -18.59
N THR A 281 -4.99 8.82 -17.30
CA THR A 281 -4.05 8.11 -16.43
C THR A 281 -4.36 6.62 -16.40
N THR A 282 -5.64 6.26 -16.30
CA THR A 282 -6.09 4.86 -16.37
C THR A 282 -5.71 4.20 -17.70
N GLU A 283 -5.96 4.87 -18.83
CA GLU A 283 -5.62 4.35 -20.16
C GLU A 283 -4.10 4.25 -20.39
N GLN A 284 -3.30 5.12 -19.75
CA GLN A 284 -1.83 5.06 -19.78
C GLN A 284 -1.26 3.91 -18.94
N MET A 285 -1.89 3.60 -17.80
CA MET A 285 -1.44 2.52 -16.90
C MET A 285 -1.79 1.11 -17.42
N LEU A 286 -2.95 0.94 -18.06
CA LEU A 286 -3.43 -0.36 -18.56
C LEU A 286 -2.41 -1.16 -19.41
N PRO A 287 -1.67 -0.55 -20.36
CA PRO A 287 -0.64 -1.21 -21.14
C PRO A 287 0.44 -1.91 -20.32
N TYR A 288 0.88 -1.31 -19.20
CA TYR A 288 1.88 -1.89 -18.31
C TYR A 288 1.35 -3.16 -17.65
N VAL A 289 0.12 -3.07 -17.11
CA VAL A 289 -0.52 -4.20 -16.44
C VAL A 289 -0.80 -5.34 -17.41
N ARG A 290 -1.31 -5.06 -18.61
CA ARG A 290 -1.55 -6.08 -19.65
C ARG A 290 -0.28 -6.81 -20.02
N ARG A 291 0.84 -6.08 -20.21
CA ARG A 291 2.11 -6.67 -20.59
C ARG A 291 2.62 -7.71 -19.58
N VAL A 292 2.36 -7.49 -18.30
CA VAL A 292 2.68 -8.46 -17.22
C VAL A 292 1.67 -9.61 -17.18
N LEU A 293 0.38 -9.34 -17.38
CA LEU A 293 -0.66 -10.37 -17.38
C LEU A 293 -0.55 -11.37 -18.54
N GLU A 294 0.01 -10.97 -19.69
CA GLU A 294 0.20 -11.84 -20.86
C GLU A 294 1.08 -13.06 -20.56
N ASN A 295 2.14 -12.88 -19.76
CA ASN A 295 3.12 -13.94 -19.48
C ASN A 295 3.64 -13.87 -18.04
N ALA A 296 2.78 -14.19 -17.08
CA ALA A 296 3.15 -14.10 -15.67
C ALA A 296 4.05 -15.26 -15.21
N ASN A 297 5.16 -14.91 -14.54
CA ASN A 297 6.22 -15.84 -14.13
C ASN A 297 6.32 -16.10 -12.63
N ASN A 298 5.55 -15.37 -11.82
CA ASN A 298 5.54 -15.55 -10.38
C ASN A 298 4.16 -15.20 -9.83
N TRP A 299 3.71 -15.97 -8.83
CA TRP A 299 2.42 -15.82 -8.17
C TRP A 299 2.13 -14.39 -7.67
N MET A 300 3.11 -13.76 -7.01
CA MET A 300 2.92 -12.42 -6.43
C MET A 300 2.91 -11.32 -7.48
N VAL A 301 3.80 -11.43 -8.47
CA VAL A 301 3.84 -10.50 -9.61
C VAL A 301 2.51 -10.53 -10.36
N TYR A 302 1.96 -11.73 -10.56
CA TYR A 302 0.65 -11.88 -11.19
C TYR A 302 -0.49 -11.32 -10.34
N THR A 303 -0.49 -11.63 -9.04
CA THR A 303 -1.47 -11.11 -8.08
C THR A 303 -1.50 -9.58 -8.10
N MET A 304 -0.34 -8.93 -8.09
CA MET A 304 -0.26 -7.47 -8.17
C MET A 304 -0.79 -6.93 -9.49
N ALA A 305 -0.48 -7.58 -10.60
CA ALA A 305 -0.99 -7.17 -11.91
C ALA A 305 -2.52 -7.29 -11.99
N LEU A 306 -3.09 -8.37 -11.46
CA LEU A 306 -4.55 -8.54 -11.35
C LEU A 306 -5.18 -7.46 -10.44
N LEU A 307 -4.56 -7.17 -9.31
CA LEU A 307 -5.01 -6.11 -8.38
C LEU A 307 -5.02 -4.74 -9.07
N LEU A 308 -3.94 -4.39 -9.76
CA LEU A 308 -3.86 -3.13 -10.50
C LEU A 308 -4.89 -3.07 -11.63
N ARG A 309 -5.13 -4.17 -12.35
CA ARG A 309 -6.21 -4.23 -13.35
C ARG A 309 -7.57 -3.96 -12.71
N SER A 310 -7.90 -4.64 -11.61
CA SER A 310 -9.16 -4.42 -10.88
C SER A 310 -9.33 -2.96 -10.46
N ARG A 311 -8.27 -2.32 -9.95
CA ARG A 311 -8.28 -0.89 -9.61
C ARG A 311 -8.60 -0.01 -10.82
N LEU A 312 -7.93 -0.24 -11.95
CA LEU A 312 -8.11 0.52 -13.19
C LEU A 312 -9.50 0.34 -13.81
N GLU A 313 -10.16 -0.77 -13.54
CA GLU A 313 -11.46 -1.15 -14.10
C GLU A 313 -12.65 -0.78 -13.22
N SER A 314 -12.39 -0.46 -11.95
CA SER A 314 -13.40 -0.20 -10.93
C SER A 314 -14.33 0.99 -11.20
N HIS A 315 -13.97 1.88 -12.16
CA HIS A 315 -14.76 3.07 -12.47
C HIS A 315 -15.59 2.96 -13.76
N LYS A 316 -15.47 1.84 -14.50
CA LYS A 316 -16.20 1.66 -15.77
C LYS A 316 -17.36 0.69 -15.56
N SER A 317 -18.57 1.11 -15.92
CA SER A 317 -19.81 0.36 -15.69
C SER A 317 -19.77 -1.09 -16.20
N ARG A 318 -19.10 -1.35 -17.33
CA ARG A 318 -19.00 -2.69 -17.91
C ARG A 318 -17.92 -3.59 -17.31
N THR A 319 -16.97 -3.03 -16.57
CA THR A 319 -15.87 -3.79 -15.96
C THR A 319 -15.90 -3.76 -14.43
N VAL A 320 -16.80 -2.96 -13.83
CA VAL A 320 -16.86 -2.79 -12.37
C VAL A 320 -17.20 -4.08 -11.64
N GLU A 321 -18.11 -4.89 -12.18
CA GLU A 321 -18.48 -6.18 -11.61
C GLU A 321 -17.30 -7.16 -11.66
N ARG A 322 -16.63 -7.29 -12.82
CA ARG A 322 -15.40 -8.07 -12.92
C ARG A 322 -14.36 -7.59 -11.93
N ALA A 323 -14.13 -6.28 -11.82
CA ALA A 323 -13.12 -5.72 -10.94
C ALA A 323 -13.37 -6.12 -9.48
N ALA A 324 -14.63 -6.04 -9.01
CA ALA A 324 -15.01 -6.44 -7.67
C ALA A 324 -14.86 -7.96 -7.44
N LEU A 325 -15.32 -8.79 -8.37
CA LEU A 325 -15.20 -10.26 -8.29
C LEU A 325 -13.73 -10.70 -8.37
N GLN A 326 -12.92 -10.04 -9.19
CA GLN A 326 -11.49 -10.33 -9.29
C GLN A 326 -10.80 -10.00 -7.98
N LEU A 327 -11.13 -8.86 -7.35
CA LEU A 327 -10.59 -8.49 -6.05
C LEU A 327 -11.02 -9.48 -4.96
N GLN A 328 -12.27 -9.96 -4.98
CA GLN A 328 -12.75 -11.03 -4.10
C GLN A 328 -11.89 -12.30 -4.28
N ALA A 329 -11.64 -12.74 -5.51
CA ALA A 329 -10.79 -13.90 -5.78
C ALA A 329 -9.35 -13.71 -5.25
N LEU A 330 -8.81 -12.48 -5.31
CA LEU A 330 -7.49 -12.17 -4.76
C LEU A 330 -7.43 -12.16 -3.23
N VAL A 331 -8.55 -11.90 -2.55
CA VAL A 331 -8.68 -12.06 -1.09
C VAL A 331 -8.77 -13.54 -0.73
N ASP A 332 -9.59 -14.30 -1.47
CA ASP A 332 -9.91 -15.70 -1.16
C ASP A 332 -8.74 -16.66 -1.41
N GLN A 333 -7.74 -16.28 -2.18
CA GLN A 333 -6.53 -17.09 -2.44
C GLN A 333 -5.54 -17.18 -1.27
N PHE A 334 -5.62 -16.28 -0.27
CA PHE A 334 -4.70 -16.27 0.88
C PHE A 334 -4.63 -17.61 1.64
N PRO A 335 -5.76 -18.25 2.00
CA PRO A 335 -5.74 -19.57 2.64
C PRO A 335 -5.46 -20.73 1.69
N LEU A 336 -5.54 -20.54 0.37
CA LEU A 336 -5.39 -21.63 -0.59
C LEU A 336 -3.91 -21.99 -0.77
N GLU A 337 -3.60 -23.29 -0.83
CA GLU A 337 -2.24 -23.81 -1.06
C GLU A 337 -1.94 -24.00 -2.56
N GLU A 338 -2.25 -22.99 -3.37
CA GLU A 338 -2.07 -23.03 -4.83
C GLU A 338 -0.60 -22.99 -5.28
N SER A 339 0.27 -22.42 -4.44
CA SER A 339 1.70 -22.21 -4.70
C SER A 339 2.49 -22.30 -3.39
N THR A 340 3.81 -22.54 -3.51
CA THR A 340 4.67 -22.66 -2.32
C THR A 340 4.85 -21.30 -1.63
N PRO A 341 5.01 -21.26 -0.29
CA PRO A 341 5.33 -20.01 0.42
C PRO A 341 6.57 -19.29 -0.13
N ALA A 342 7.60 -20.06 -0.53
CA ALA A 342 8.81 -19.51 -1.12
C ALA A 342 8.53 -18.76 -2.43
N GLU A 343 7.70 -19.34 -3.32
CA GLU A 343 7.29 -18.68 -4.55
C GLU A 343 6.49 -17.40 -4.27
N ARG A 344 5.53 -17.45 -3.33
CA ARG A 344 4.71 -16.29 -2.97
C ARG A 344 5.53 -15.14 -2.39
N MET A 345 6.63 -15.43 -1.68
CA MET A 345 7.43 -14.40 -1.00
C MET A 345 8.64 -13.91 -1.81
N LEU A 346 8.94 -14.51 -2.97
CA LEU A 346 10.17 -14.25 -3.73
C LEU A 346 10.39 -12.76 -4.08
N HIS A 347 9.30 -12.04 -4.36
CA HIS A 347 9.31 -10.63 -4.75
C HIS A 347 8.56 -9.71 -3.76
N ILE A 348 8.36 -10.15 -2.50
CA ILE A 348 7.58 -9.42 -1.49
C ILE A 348 8.06 -7.99 -1.21
N PHE A 349 9.36 -7.73 -1.38
CA PHE A 349 9.93 -6.39 -1.23
C PHE A 349 10.03 -5.64 -2.56
N SER A 350 10.13 -6.35 -3.68
CA SER A 350 10.22 -5.79 -5.03
C SER A 350 8.86 -5.37 -5.60
N ILE A 351 7.77 -5.62 -4.88
CA ILE A 351 6.40 -5.24 -5.23
C ILE A 351 5.69 -4.67 -4.00
N MET A 352 4.99 -3.55 -4.17
CA MET A 352 4.19 -2.94 -3.11
C MET A 352 2.80 -3.58 -2.97
N MET A 353 2.76 -4.89 -2.70
CA MET A 353 1.53 -5.63 -2.42
C MET A 353 0.96 -5.21 -1.06
N PRO A 354 -0.32 -4.78 -0.97
CA PRO A 354 -0.95 -4.46 0.32
C PRO A 354 -1.08 -5.70 1.23
N PRO A 355 -1.12 -5.52 2.56
CA PRO A 355 -1.45 -6.60 3.49
C PRO A 355 -2.89 -7.10 3.27
N LYS A 356 -3.18 -8.28 3.82
CA LYS A 356 -4.48 -8.95 3.68
C LYS A 356 -5.66 -8.05 4.08
N TRP A 357 -5.58 -7.39 5.24
CA TRP A 357 -6.69 -6.56 5.73
C TRP A 357 -6.93 -5.33 4.86
N GLU A 358 -5.89 -4.76 4.23
CA GLU A 358 -6.06 -3.65 3.28
C GLU A 358 -6.71 -4.13 1.97
N LEU A 359 -6.42 -5.35 1.51
CA LEU A 359 -7.14 -5.94 0.38
C LEU A 359 -8.61 -6.20 0.71
N GLU A 360 -8.89 -6.74 1.91
CA GLU A 360 -10.25 -6.96 2.39
C GLU A 360 -11.00 -5.62 2.56
N ARG A 361 -10.34 -4.59 3.09
CA ARG A 361 -10.89 -3.23 3.18
C ARG A 361 -11.20 -2.68 1.79
N GLU A 362 -10.25 -2.75 0.85
CA GLU A 362 -10.45 -2.27 -0.52
C GLU A 362 -11.63 -3.00 -1.19
N LEU A 363 -11.79 -4.30 -0.96
CA LEU A 363 -12.95 -5.07 -1.41
C LEU A 363 -14.27 -4.54 -0.83
N GLY A 364 -14.30 -4.25 0.46
CA GLY A 364 -15.46 -3.61 1.11
C GLY A 364 -15.79 -2.26 0.48
N GLU A 365 -14.79 -1.41 0.23
CA GLU A 365 -14.95 -0.11 -0.45
C GLU A 365 -15.50 -0.29 -1.87
N ARG A 366 -15.05 -1.32 -2.60
CA ARG A 366 -15.61 -1.66 -3.93
C ARG A 366 -17.07 -2.09 -3.82
N PHE A 367 -17.43 -2.93 -2.86
CA PHE A 367 -18.83 -3.30 -2.62
C PHE A 367 -19.71 -2.09 -2.30
N VAL A 368 -19.22 -1.13 -1.50
CA VAL A 368 -19.93 0.13 -1.27
C VAL A 368 -20.16 0.88 -2.59
N SER A 369 -19.12 0.99 -3.44
CA SER A 369 -19.20 1.74 -4.70
C SER A 369 -20.20 1.17 -5.71
N ILE A 370 -20.50 -0.14 -5.64
CA ILE A 370 -21.51 -0.81 -6.48
C ILE A 370 -22.86 -1.02 -5.76
N GLY A 371 -23.02 -0.50 -4.54
CA GLY A 371 -24.27 -0.59 -3.78
C GLY A 371 -24.49 -1.88 -3.00
N VAL A 372 -23.49 -2.76 -2.89
CA VAL A 372 -23.54 -4.01 -2.11
C VAL A 372 -23.19 -3.72 -0.64
N LEU A 373 -24.02 -2.90 0.01
CA LEU A 373 -23.72 -2.32 1.32
C LEU A 373 -23.69 -3.34 2.47
N ARG A 374 -24.47 -4.43 2.39
CA ARG A 374 -24.52 -5.43 3.46
C ARG A 374 -23.26 -6.29 3.51
N SER A 375 -22.77 -6.75 2.37
CA SER A 375 -21.51 -7.50 2.31
C SER A 375 -20.33 -6.61 2.68
N ALA A 376 -20.34 -5.32 2.28
CA ALA A 376 -19.35 -4.36 2.72
C ALA A 376 -19.35 -4.19 4.25
N PHE A 377 -20.53 -4.01 4.85
CA PHE A 377 -20.68 -3.93 6.31
C PHE A 377 -20.10 -5.15 7.02
N GLU A 378 -20.39 -6.37 6.54
CA GLU A 378 -19.89 -7.62 7.14
C GLU A 378 -18.35 -7.71 7.07
N ILE A 379 -17.75 -7.26 5.96
CA ILE A 379 -16.29 -7.15 5.82
C ILE A 379 -15.73 -6.15 6.83
N PHE A 380 -16.24 -4.93 6.88
CA PHE A 380 -15.73 -3.89 7.77
C PHE A 380 -15.93 -4.25 9.26
N GLN A 381 -17.04 -4.90 9.59
CA GLN A 381 -17.30 -5.40 10.94
C GLN A 381 -16.26 -6.47 11.34
N ARG A 382 -15.95 -7.41 10.44
CA ARG A 382 -14.94 -8.45 10.68
C ARG A 382 -13.53 -7.87 10.84
N LEU A 383 -13.23 -6.80 10.11
CA LEU A 383 -11.96 -6.08 10.20
C LEU A 383 -11.91 -5.07 11.35
N GLU A 384 -12.99 -4.92 12.12
CA GLU A 384 -13.13 -3.89 13.16
C GLU A 384 -12.90 -2.46 12.64
N LEU A 385 -13.19 -2.23 11.36
CA LEU A 385 -13.22 -0.93 10.71
C LEU A 385 -14.56 -0.26 11.01
N TRP A 386 -14.74 0.14 12.27
CA TRP A 386 -16.02 0.60 12.80
C TRP A 386 -16.57 1.85 12.09
N GLU A 387 -15.70 2.75 11.62
CA GLU A 387 -16.11 3.92 10.82
C GLU A 387 -16.80 3.51 9.53
N ASP A 388 -16.18 2.63 8.76
CA ASP A 388 -16.72 2.16 7.49
C ASP A 388 -17.97 1.30 7.71
N ALA A 389 -17.99 0.46 8.75
CA ALA A 389 -19.16 -0.31 9.12
C ALA A 389 -20.36 0.59 9.50
N ILE A 390 -20.13 1.65 10.28
CA ILE A 390 -21.17 2.63 10.64
C ILE A 390 -21.64 3.39 9.40
N SER A 391 -20.72 3.80 8.53
CA SER A 391 -21.05 4.44 7.26
C SER A 391 -21.97 3.57 6.41
N CYS A 392 -21.69 2.26 6.29
CA CYS A 392 -22.59 1.31 5.62
C CYS A 392 -23.98 1.27 6.25
N LEU A 393 -24.10 1.25 7.59
CA LEU A 393 -25.40 1.27 8.27
C LEU A 393 -26.16 2.58 8.05
N GLN A 394 -25.47 3.72 7.98
CA GLN A 394 -26.08 5.01 7.63
C GLN A 394 -26.58 5.02 6.19
N MET A 395 -25.79 4.49 5.24
CA MET A 395 -26.21 4.34 3.83
C MET A 395 -27.38 3.36 3.65
N LEU A 396 -27.50 2.37 4.55
CA LEU A 396 -28.64 1.46 4.64
C LEU A 396 -29.85 2.08 5.38
N GLU A 397 -29.80 3.35 5.75
CA GLU A 397 -30.84 4.07 6.50
C GLU A 397 -31.18 3.44 7.87
N LYS A 398 -30.17 2.85 8.54
CA LYS A 398 -30.27 2.18 9.85
C LYS A 398 -29.49 2.91 10.97
N PRO A 399 -29.78 4.20 11.26
CA PRO A 399 -29.01 4.97 12.24
C PRO A 399 -29.09 4.44 13.68
N LYS A 400 -30.22 3.82 14.04
CA LYS A 400 -30.39 3.20 15.37
C LYS A 400 -29.49 1.99 15.57
N GLU A 401 -29.32 1.16 14.53
CA GLU A 401 -28.41 0.02 14.57
C GLU A 401 -26.96 0.50 14.63
N ALA A 402 -26.62 1.57 13.90
CA ALA A 402 -25.28 2.19 13.96
C ALA A 402 -24.94 2.68 15.37
N GLU A 403 -25.84 3.42 16.02
CA GLU A 403 -25.62 3.88 17.40
C GLU A 403 -25.54 2.73 18.40
N ALA A 404 -26.42 1.73 18.27
CA ALA A 404 -26.41 0.54 19.12
C ALA A 404 -25.09 -0.23 19.01
N LEU A 405 -24.55 -0.38 17.79
CA LEU A 405 -23.27 -1.02 17.55
C LEU A 405 -22.13 -0.29 18.26
N VAL A 406 -22.07 1.05 18.16
CA VAL A 406 -21.03 1.84 18.85
C VAL A 406 -21.14 1.70 20.36
N ARG A 407 -22.37 1.76 20.91
CA ARG A 407 -22.60 1.59 22.35
C ARG A 407 -22.18 0.21 22.85
N GLN A 408 -22.53 -0.85 22.12
CA GLN A 408 -22.09 -2.20 22.43
C GLN A 408 -20.55 -2.32 22.44
N ARG A 409 -19.86 -1.65 21.51
CA ARG A 409 -18.39 -1.65 21.48
C ARG A 409 -17.78 -0.83 22.62
N LEU A 410 -18.43 0.25 23.03
CA LEU A 410 -18.03 1.01 24.21
C LEU A 410 -18.18 0.23 25.51
N GLU A 411 -19.10 -0.73 25.60
CA GLU A 411 -19.19 -1.63 26.77
C GLU A 411 -17.94 -2.51 26.91
N LEU A 412 -17.38 -2.98 25.78
CA LEU A 412 -16.17 -3.79 25.74
C LEU A 412 -14.90 -2.95 25.95
N SER A 413 -14.87 -1.74 25.38
CA SER A 413 -13.73 -0.84 25.42
C SER A 413 -14.14 0.59 25.84
N PRO A 414 -14.49 0.82 27.12
CA PRO A 414 -15.05 2.10 27.59
C PRO A 414 -14.13 3.31 27.41
N LYS A 415 -12.82 3.06 27.39
CA LYS A 415 -11.78 4.08 27.27
C LYS A 415 -11.36 4.38 25.83
N SER A 416 -11.99 3.78 24.82
CA SER A 416 -11.60 3.96 23.42
C SER A 416 -11.97 5.35 22.89
N PRO A 417 -10.99 6.24 22.59
CA PRO A 417 -11.29 7.58 22.06
C PRO A 417 -11.98 7.51 20.69
N LYS A 418 -11.59 6.53 19.86
CA LYS A 418 -12.16 6.29 18.52
C LYS A 418 -13.68 6.08 18.57
N LEU A 419 -14.15 5.25 19.49
CA LEU A 419 -15.58 4.93 19.64
C LEU A 419 -16.39 6.11 20.20
N HIS A 420 -15.81 6.91 21.09
CA HIS A 420 -16.46 8.14 21.57
C HIS A 420 -16.60 9.16 20.43
N CYS A 421 -15.57 9.35 19.59
CA CYS A 421 -15.70 10.19 18.40
C CYS A 421 -16.82 9.72 17.47
N LEU A 422 -16.91 8.42 17.21
CA LEU A 422 -17.97 7.84 16.40
C LEU A 422 -19.37 8.11 16.97
N LEU A 423 -19.52 8.02 18.29
CA LEU A 423 -20.78 8.36 18.95
C LEU A 423 -21.11 9.86 18.84
N GLY A 424 -20.09 10.72 18.92
CA GLY A 424 -20.20 12.15 18.64
C GLY A 424 -20.67 12.43 17.21
N ASP A 425 -20.10 11.73 16.23
CA ASP A 425 -20.44 11.85 14.81
C ASP A 425 -21.91 11.43 14.54
N LEU A 426 -22.38 10.37 15.20
CA LEU A 426 -23.76 9.89 15.08
C LEU A 426 -24.79 10.77 15.82
N SER A 427 -24.45 11.26 17.01
CA SER A 427 -25.36 12.01 17.87
C SER A 427 -25.33 13.52 17.63
N GLY A 428 -24.28 14.04 16.99
CA GLY A 428 -24.03 15.47 16.85
C GLY A 428 -23.71 16.18 18.17
N ASN A 429 -23.17 15.45 19.15
CA ASN A 429 -22.88 15.98 20.49
C ASN A 429 -21.37 16.12 20.72
N ALA A 430 -20.90 17.37 20.87
CA ALA A 430 -19.50 17.71 21.06
C ALA A 430 -18.87 17.14 22.34
N SER A 431 -19.67 16.87 23.38
CA SER A 431 -19.16 16.33 24.65
C SER A 431 -18.45 14.98 24.49
N PHE A 432 -18.83 14.18 23.48
CA PHE A 432 -18.14 12.93 23.19
C PHE A 432 -16.74 13.15 22.60
N TYR A 433 -16.54 14.22 21.82
CA TYR A 433 -15.20 14.56 21.31
C TYR A 433 -14.29 15.06 22.44
N GLU A 434 -14.83 15.88 23.35
CA GLU A 434 -14.10 16.33 24.54
C GLU A 434 -13.74 15.15 25.46
N MET A 435 -14.67 14.22 25.66
CA MET A 435 -14.43 12.98 26.40
C MET A 435 -13.34 12.13 25.73
N ALA A 436 -13.40 11.95 24.40
CA ALA A 436 -12.38 11.21 23.65
C ALA A 436 -10.99 11.84 23.83
N TRP A 437 -10.90 13.17 23.80
CA TRP A 437 -9.65 13.89 24.04
C TRP A 437 -9.12 13.66 25.46
N GLN A 438 -9.96 13.79 26.47
CA GLN A 438 -9.60 13.57 27.88
C GLN A 438 -9.15 12.13 28.13
N LEU A 439 -9.88 11.13 27.61
CA LEU A 439 -9.54 9.70 27.76
C LEU A 439 -8.21 9.34 27.10
N SER A 440 -7.80 10.11 26.08
CA SER A 440 -6.51 9.92 25.39
C SER A 440 -5.34 10.65 26.06
N ASP A 441 -5.56 11.33 27.19
CA ASP A 441 -4.60 12.27 27.79
C ASP A 441 -4.11 13.35 26.79
N GLY A 442 -4.99 13.76 25.87
CA GLY A 442 -4.67 14.73 24.83
C GLY A 442 -3.71 14.23 23.76
N ARG A 443 -3.71 12.93 23.45
CA ARG A 443 -2.87 12.31 22.41
C ARG A 443 -3.63 11.84 21.18
N TYR A 444 -4.96 11.92 21.17
CA TYR A 444 -5.77 11.48 20.02
C TYR A 444 -6.17 12.65 19.12
N PRO A 445 -5.42 12.96 18.04
CA PRO A 445 -5.64 14.17 17.24
C PRO A 445 -7.00 14.18 16.55
N ARG A 446 -7.56 13.02 16.18
CA ARG A 446 -8.88 12.94 15.54
C ARG A 446 -10.00 13.54 16.39
N ALA A 447 -9.97 13.39 17.72
CA ALA A 447 -10.98 13.99 18.59
C ALA A 447 -11.06 15.52 18.40
N MET A 448 -9.90 16.18 18.36
CA MET A 448 -9.80 17.61 18.15
C MET A 448 -10.15 18.03 16.71
N ARG A 449 -9.84 17.19 15.70
CA ARG A 449 -10.32 17.42 14.32
C ARG A 449 -11.83 17.36 14.21
N SER A 450 -12.47 16.34 14.80
CA SER A 450 -13.94 16.22 14.81
C SER A 450 -14.59 17.37 15.58
N LEU A 451 -14.03 17.76 16.73
CA LEU A 451 -14.49 18.92 17.50
C LEU A 451 -14.33 20.24 16.72
N GLY A 452 -13.20 20.43 16.03
CA GLY A 452 -12.98 21.57 15.15
C GLY A 452 -13.99 21.63 14.01
N GLY A 453 -14.23 20.49 13.34
CA GLY A 453 -15.27 20.37 12.32
C GLY A 453 -16.68 20.65 12.84
N TYR A 454 -16.98 20.26 14.08
CA TYR A 454 -18.24 20.57 14.74
C TYR A 454 -18.44 22.08 14.93
N TYR A 455 -17.44 22.78 15.47
CA TYR A 455 -17.49 24.23 15.64
C TYR A 455 -17.51 24.97 14.31
N PHE A 456 -16.77 24.50 13.31
CA PHE A 456 -16.78 25.06 11.96
C PHE A 456 -18.17 25.05 11.34
N LYS A 457 -18.89 23.92 11.42
CA LYS A 457 -20.28 23.82 10.92
C LYS A 457 -21.25 24.78 11.60
N ARG A 458 -20.96 25.22 12.83
CA ARG A 458 -21.77 26.15 13.62
C ARG A 458 -21.35 27.62 13.50
N GLY A 459 -20.28 27.90 12.75
CA GLY A 459 -19.73 29.26 12.63
C GLY A 459 -18.92 29.74 13.83
N GLU A 460 -18.55 28.84 14.74
CA GLU A 460 -17.69 29.15 15.88
C GLU A 460 -16.22 29.09 15.46
N TRP A 461 -15.79 30.03 14.61
CA TRP A 461 -14.50 29.98 13.91
C TRP A 461 -13.29 29.93 14.84
N VAL A 462 -13.28 30.75 15.90
CA VAL A 462 -12.16 30.82 16.86
C VAL A 462 -11.92 29.48 17.57
N LYS A 463 -13.00 28.82 18.04
CA LYS A 463 -12.89 27.50 18.68
C LYS A 463 -12.50 26.41 17.69
N SER A 464 -12.96 26.51 16.44
CA SER A 464 -12.54 25.63 15.36
C SER A 464 -11.02 25.72 15.16
N ILE A 465 -10.47 26.93 15.06
CA ILE A 465 -9.03 27.16 14.91
C ILE A 465 -8.25 26.56 16.08
N GLU A 466 -8.67 26.83 17.32
CA GLU A 466 -8.01 26.28 18.51
C GLU A 466 -7.99 24.74 18.52
N SER A 467 -9.11 24.12 18.15
CA SER A 467 -9.23 22.66 18.10
C SER A 467 -8.30 22.07 17.04
N TYR A 468 -8.31 22.61 15.81
CA TYR A 468 -7.40 22.14 14.76
C TYR A 468 -5.93 22.37 15.12
N HIS A 469 -5.59 23.50 15.75
CA HIS A 469 -4.23 23.77 16.21
C HIS A 469 -3.74 22.69 17.20
N ARG A 470 -4.59 22.25 18.14
CA ARG A 470 -4.26 21.16 19.08
C ARG A 470 -4.07 19.82 18.36
N ALA A 471 -4.89 19.51 17.36
CA ALA A 471 -4.74 18.29 16.57
C ALA A 471 -3.43 18.28 15.78
N LEU A 472 -3.13 19.40 15.12
CA LEU A 472 -1.95 19.60 14.27
C LEU A 472 -0.65 19.67 15.06
N ALA A 473 -0.71 20.04 16.35
CA ALA A 473 0.44 19.96 17.25
C ALA A 473 0.89 18.53 17.55
N ILE A 474 0.01 17.54 17.38
CA ILE A 474 0.34 16.10 17.53
C ILE A 474 0.79 15.54 16.19
N ASN A 475 -0.03 15.70 15.15
CA ASN A 475 0.29 15.22 13.81
C ASN A 475 0.09 16.35 12.79
N ALA A 476 1.22 16.93 12.37
CA ALA A 476 1.26 18.06 11.45
C ALA A 476 1.14 17.65 9.97
N LEU A 477 1.12 16.35 9.64
CA LEU A 477 1.05 15.86 8.26
C LEU A 477 -0.40 15.74 7.73
N PHE A 478 -1.40 16.16 8.52
CA PHE A 478 -2.81 16.06 8.14
C PHE A 478 -3.28 17.25 7.28
N GLU A 479 -3.06 17.17 5.96
CA GLU A 479 -3.36 18.22 4.97
C GLU A 479 -4.75 18.86 5.15
N ASN A 480 -5.80 18.04 5.21
CA ASN A 480 -7.19 18.54 5.30
C ASN A 480 -7.45 19.36 6.57
N SER A 481 -6.73 19.08 7.67
CA SER A 481 -6.88 19.84 8.91
C SER A 481 -6.26 21.24 8.80
N TRP A 482 -5.12 21.38 8.13
CA TRP A 482 -4.55 22.68 7.80
C TRP A 482 -5.49 23.48 6.90
N PHE A 483 -6.05 22.82 5.87
CA PHE A 483 -6.97 23.47 4.94
C PHE A 483 -8.24 24.00 5.64
N ILE A 484 -8.92 23.17 6.45
CA ILE A 484 -10.13 23.61 7.17
C ILE A 484 -9.79 24.69 8.21
N MET A 485 -8.64 24.59 8.89
CA MET A 485 -8.18 25.64 9.80
C MET A 485 -7.94 26.97 9.07
N GLY A 486 -7.34 26.95 7.88
CA GLY A 486 -7.17 28.12 7.04
C GLY A 486 -8.50 28.74 6.62
N CYS A 487 -9.46 27.92 6.20
CA CYS A 487 -10.83 28.36 5.89
C CYS A 487 -11.53 28.98 7.12
N ALA A 488 -11.33 28.41 8.31
CA ALA A 488 -11.88 28.96 9.55
C ALA A 488 -11.25 30.31 9.90
N ALA A 489 -9.93 30.42 9.75
CA ALA A 489 -9.16 31.64 9.99
C ALA A 489 -9.57 32.77 9.03
N MET A 490 -9.76 32.49 7.74
CA MET A 490 -10.30 33.48 6.79
C MET A 490 -11.67 34.01 7.22
N ARG A 491 -12.57 33.12 7.66
CA ARG A 491 -13.91 33.51 8.14
C ARG A 491 -13.87 34.26 9.47
N ALA A 492 -12.82 34.07 10.25
CA ALA A 492 -12.55 34.82 11.48
C ALA A 492 -11.75 36.11 11.23
N GLU A 493 -11.38 36.40 9.98
CA GLU A 493 -10.48 37.51 9.59
C GLU A 493 -9.09 37.45 10.26
N ASP A 494 -8.65 36.25 10.68
CA ASP A 494 -7.29 35.98 11.15
C ASP A 494 -6.40 35.61 9.95
N TRP A 495 -5.98 36.64 9.22
CA TRP A 495 -5.20 36.50 7.99
C TRP A 495 -3.84 35.83 8.23
N ASP A 496 -3.18 36.12 9.36
CA ASP A 496 -1.87 35.55 9.70
C ASP A 496 -1.94 34.02 9.87
N THR A 497 -2.96 33.53 10.58
CA THR A 497 -3.18 32.09 10.73
C THR A 497 -3.61 31.45 9.41
N ALA A 498 -4.43 32.13 8.61
CA ALA A 498 -4.85 31.63 7.29
C ALA A 498 -3.64 31.43 6.35
N VAL A 499 -2.74 32.42 6.24
CA VAL A 499 -1.51 32.31 5.43
C VAL A 499 -0.67 31.12 5.89
N ARG A 500 -0.40 30.99 7.19
CA ARG A 500 0.39 29.87 7.72
C ARG A 500 -0.25 28.52 7.40
N ALA A 501 -1.57 28.43 7.58
CA ALA A 501 -2.28 27.18 7.40
C ALA A 501 -2.28 26.73 5.93
N PHE A 502 -2.64 27.61 4.99
CA PHE A 502 -2.62 27.26 3.57
C PHE A 502 -1.20 27.04 3.04
N SER A 503 -0.21 27.81 3.52
CA SER A 503 1.20 27.55 3.19
C SER A 503 1.63 26.14 3.61
N ARG A 504 1.12 25.65 4.76
CA ARG A 504 1.40 24.29 5.21
C ARG A 504 0.67 23.25 4.37
N THR A 505 -0.60 23.49 4.03
CA THR A 505 -1.36 22.65 3.10
C THR A 505 -0.60 22.44 1.79
N VAL A 506 -0.14 23.51 1.14
CA VAL A 506 0.60 23.40 -0.14
C VAL A 506 2.00 22.81 0.02
N SER A 507 2.62 22.94 1.20
CA SER A 507 3.90 22.29 1.48
C SER A 507 3.78 20.78 1.65
N ILE A 508 2.64 20.31 2.15
CA ILE A 508 2.32 18.88 2.30
C ILE A 508 1.87 18.33 0.94
N ASN A 509 1.00 19.06 0.24
CA ASN A 509 0.47 18.69 -1.06
C ASN A 509 0.53 19.89 -2.02
N HIS A 510 1.58 19.93 -2.83
CA HIS A 510 1.80 21.02 -3.78
C HIS A 510 0.78 21.05 -4.93
N GLU A 511 -0.01 20.00 -5.10
CA GLU A 511 -1.02 19.88 -6.16
C GLU A 511 -2.42 20.36 -5.73
N ASN A 512 -2.61 20.72 -4.46
CA ASN A 512 -3.89 21.23 -3.99
C ASN A 512 -4.17 22.64 -4.56
N GLY A 513 -4.82 22.68 -5.73
CA GLY A 513 -5.18 23.92 -6.43
C GLY A 513 -6.15 24.81 -5.65
N GLU A 514 -7.02 24.24 -4.81
CA GLU A 514 -7.89 25.02 -3.93
C GLU A 514 -7.07 25.77 -2.88
N ALA A 515 -6.12 25.10 -2.23
CA ALA A 515 -5.24 25.70 -1.24
C ALA A 515 -4.40 26.85 -1.82
N TRP A 516 -3.88 26.70 -3.04
CA TRP A 516 -3.19 27.78 -3.76
C TRP A 516 -4.10 28.98 -4.03
N THR A 517 -5.36 28.72 -4.42
CA THR A 517 -6.35 29.77 -4.69
C THR A 517 -6.69 30.55 -3.42
N TYR A 518 -6.93 29.85 -2.31
CA TYR A 518 -7.20 30.49 -1.03
C TYR A 518 -5.98 31.23 -0.49
N LEU A 519 -4.77 30.67 -0.59
CA LEU A 519 -3.55 31.36 -0.20
C LEU A 519 -3.36 32.67 -0.96
N ALA A 520 -3.59 32.67 -2.28
CA ALA A 520 -3.53 33.87 -3.11
C ALA A 520 -4.63 34.89 -2.78
N SER A 521 -5.79 34.44 -2.26
CA SER A 521 -6.89 35.32 -1.87
C SER A 521 -6.69 35.98 -0.50
N VAL A 522 -5.80 35.42 0.33
CA VAL A 522 -5.47 35.97 1.66
C VAL A 522 -4.41 37.08 1.58
N TYR A 523 -3.51 37.00 0.59
CA TYR A 523 -2.58 38.08 0.24
C TYR A 523 -3.27 39.20 -0.54
#